data_AF-A0A3M1ETR4-F1
#
_entry.id   AF-A0A3M1ETR4-F1
#
_cell.length_a   1.000
_cell.length_b   1.000
_cell.length_c   1.000
_cell.angle_alpha   90.00
_cell.angle_beta   90.00
_cell.angle_gamma   90.00
#
_symmetry.space_group_name_H-M   'P 1'
#
loop_
_entity.id
_entity.type
_entity.pdbx_description
1 polymer ?
#
loop_
_entity_poly.entity_id
_entity_poly.type
_entity_poly.pdbx_seq_one_letter_code
_entity_poly.pdbx_strand_id
1 'polypeptide(L)'
;GKKTPAGQPRRFTAPGGYTVWVGRNALQNHRLTFGRAAPDDVWLHARGVPGAHVVIAAAPGDPPPAVIEWAAGLAAYFSRARHEARVTVSYTRKKHVRPVKGAPPGIVSLRHEETITVAPRIPPQPEQ
;
A
#
# COMPACT_ATOMS: atom_id res chain seq x y z
N GLY A 1 -24.88 -18.83 1.72
CA GLY A 1 -23.98 -18.06 2.61
C GLY A 1 -23.88 -16.64 2.09
N LYS A 2 -24.17 -15.63 2.92
CA LYS A 2 -24.19 -14.22 2.50
C LYS A 2 -22.78 -13.80 2.06
N LYS A 3 -22.59 -13.53 0.75
CA LYS A 3 -21.37 -12.90 0.23
C LYS A 3 -21.28 -11.52 0.89
N THR A 4 -20.35 -11.35 1.84
CA THR A 4 -20.03 -10.04 2.40
C THR A 4 -19.77 -9.09 1.23
N PRO A 5 -20.33 -7.86 1.20
CA PRO A 5 -19.94 -6.87 0.21
C PRO A 5 -18.42 -6.79 0.22
N ALA A 6 -17.78 -6.81 -0.95
CA ALA A 6 -16.33 -6.69 -1.03
C ALA A 6 -15.96 -5.37 -0.33
N GLY A 7 -15.51 -5.44 0.92
CA GLY A 7 -15.39 -4.26 1.78
C GLY A 7 -14.50 -3.20 1.16
N GLN A 8 -14.62 -1.96 1.60
CA GLN A 8 -13.72 -0.91 1.16
C GLN A 8 -12.29 -1.18 1.71
N PRO A 9 -11.23 -0.70 1.02
CA PRO A 9 -9.90 -0.64 1.61
C PRO A 9 -9.94 0.16 2.91
N ARG A 10 -9.03 -0.13 3.84
CA ARG A 10 -8.91 0.66 5.07
C ARG A 10 -8.42 2.07 4.73
N ARG A 11 -8.96 3.08 5.41
CA ARG A 11 -8.51 4.47 5.32
C ARG A 11 -7.83 4.86 6.63
N PHE A 12 -6.70 5.53 6.51
CA PHE A 12 -5.97 6.11 7.63
C PHE A 12 -5.52 7.53 7.30
N THR A 13 -5.29 8.31 8.35
CA THR A 13 -4.69 9.64 8.25
C THR A 13 -3.25 9.58 8.79
N ALA A 14 -2.28 9.81 7.91
CA ALA A 14 -0.87 9.90 8.26
C ALA A 14 -0.52 11.31 8.81
N PRO A 15 0.66 11.51 9.42
CA PRO A 15 1.10 12.82 9.88
C PRO A 15 1.00 13.88 8.79
N GLY A 16 0.52 15.08 9.13
CA GLY A 16 0.30 16.14 8.15
C GLY A 16 -1.00 16.03 7.34
N GLY A 17 -1.90 15.11 7.69
CA GLY A 17 -3.23 15.01 7.08
C GLY A 17 -3.29 14.18 5.79
N TYR A 18 -2.21 13.49 5.43
CA TYR A 18 -2.17 12.66 4.22
C TYR A 18 -3.08 11.44 4.35
N THR A 19 -3.92 11.23 3.35
CA THR A 19 -4.78 10.03 3.31
C THR A 19 -3.99 8.83 2.83
N VAL A 20 -4.02 7.75 3.61
CA VAL A 20 -3.39 6.46 3.28
C VAL A 20 -4.46 5.36 3.18
N TRP A 21 -4.43 4.63 2.07
CA TRP A 21 -5.34 3.52 1.79
C TRP A 21 -4.61 2.20 1.87
N VAL A 22 -5.23 1.18 2.47
CA VAL A 22 -4.65 -0.17 2.60
C VAL A 22 -5.63 -1.23 2.10
N GLY A 23 -5.23 -1.98 1.09
CA GLY A 23 -6.01 -3.12 0.59
C GLY A 23 -6.04 -4.29 1.57
N ARG A 24 -7.17 -5.00 1.64
CA ARG A 24 -7.36 -6.09 2.62
C ARG A 24 -7.22 -7.49 2.04
N ASN A 25 -7.17 -7.60 0.72
CA ASN A 25 -7.03 -8.85 -0.04
C ASN A 25 -6.62 -8.53 -1.49
N ALA A 26 -6.31 -9.57 -2.27
CA ALA A 26 -5.88 -9.47 -3.66
C ALA A 26 -6.82 -8.65 -4.56
N LEU A 27 -8.15 -8.85 -4.43
CA LEU A 27 -9.15 -8.11 -5.22
C LEU A 27 -9.18 -6.62 -4.83
N GLN A 28 -9.13 -6.31 -3.55
CA GLN A 28 -9.06 -4.92 -3.08
C GLN A 28 -7.72 -4.27 -3.43
N ASN A 29 -6.60 -4.99 -3.34
CA ASN A 29 -5.30 -4.50 -3.77
C ASN A 29 -5.35 -4.06 -5.23
N HIS A 30 -5.92 -4.90 -6.10
CA HIS A 30 -6.09 -4.57 -7.52
C HIS A 30 -6.98 -3.34 -7.71
N ARG A 31 -8.15 -3.29 -7.07
CA ARG A 31 -9.08 -2.15 -7.17
C ARG A 31 -8.49 -0.86 -6.61
N LEU A 32 -7.78 -0.94 -5.49
CA LEU A 32 -7.09 0.19 -4.88
C LEU A 32 -6.04 0.74 -5.85
N THR A 33 -5.15 -0.13 -6.34
CA THR A 33 -4.04 0.28 -7.20
C THR A 33 -4.50 0.75 -8.57
N PHE A 34 -5.49 0.10 -9.21
CA PHE A 34 -5.82 0.38 -10.60
C PHE A 34 -7.16 1.09 -10.81
N GLY A 35 -8.04 1.11 -9.81
CA GLY A 35 -9.35 1.77 -9.88
C GLY A 35 -9.49 3.02 -9.00
N ARG A 36 -8.75 3.12 -7.89
CA ARG A 36 -8.81 4.27 -6.97
C ARG A 36 -7.62 5.21 -7.09
N ALA A 37 -6.40 4.67 -7.13
CA ALA A 37 -5.18 5.46 -7.03
C ALA A 37 -4.92 6.30 -8.30
N ALA A 38 -4.60 7.58 -8.09
CA ALA A 38 -4.21 8.52 -9.13
C ALA A 38 -2.77 8.24 -9.61
N PRO A 39 -2.39 8.67 -10.84
CA PRO A 39 -1.07 8.40 -11.40
C PRO A 39 0.13 8.83 -10.53
N ASP A 40 0.02 9.96 -9.83
CA ASP A 40 1.09 10.51 -8.98
C ASP A 40 0.97 10.12 -7.50
N ASP A 41 -0.02 9.32 -7.11
CA ASP A 41 -0.06 8.72 -5.78
C ASP A 41 1.15 7.81 -5.55
N VAL A 42 1.62 7.72 -4.32
CA VAL A 42 2.72 6.82 -3.95
C VAL A 42 2.13 5.46 -3.58
N TRP A 43 2.60 4.41 -4.25
CA TRP A 43 2.25 3.02 -3.99
C TRP A 43 3.39 2.33 -3.23
N LEU A 44 3.05 1.50 -2.24
CA LEU A 44 3.99 0.77 -1.40
C LEU A 44 3.56 -0.69 -1.20
N HIS A 45 4.54 -1.58 -1.04
CA HIS A 45 4.33 -3.00 -0.74
C HIS A 45 5.57 -3.66 -0.10
N ALA A 46 5.35 -4.62 0.79
CA ALA A 46 6.45 -5.37 1.43
C ALA A 46 7.17 -6.27 0.41
N ARG A 47 8.46 -6.01 0.20
CA ARG A 47 9.24 -6.63 -0.88
C ARG A 47 9.41 -8.13 -0.65
N GLY A 48 9.13 -8.92 -1.69
CA GLY A 48 9.40 -10.36 -1.69
C GLY A 48 8.42 -11.22 -0.89
N VAL A 49 7.41 -10.62 -0.25
CA VAL A 49 6.43 -11.36 0.57
C VAL A 49 4.98 -10.97 0.23
N PRO A 50 4.01 -11.87 0.40
CA PRO A 50 2.60 -11.51 0.27
C PRO A 50 2.20 -10.42 1.27
N GLY A 51 1.40 -9.44 0.82
CA GLY A 51 0.97 -8.33 1.66
C GLY A 51 -0.02 -7.38 0.99
N ALA A 52 -0.48 -6.40 1.75
CA ALA A 52 -1.38 -5.36 1.27
C ALA A 52 -0.68 -4.39 0.31
N HIS A 53 -1.41 -3.91 -0.70
CA HIS A 53 -1.03 -2.69 -1.41
C HIS A 53 -1.41 -1.51 -0.52
N VAL A 54 -0.47 -0.58 -0.35
CA VAL A 54 -0.66 0.67 0.37
C VAL A 54 -0.52 1.83 -0.60
N VAL A 55 -1.41 2.83 -0.50
CA VAL A 55 -1.39 4.01 -1.38
C VAL A 55 -1.49 5.28 -0.53
N ILE A 56 -0.54 6.19 -0.70
CA ILE A 56 -0.59 7.56 -0.16
C ILE A 56 -1.19 8.45 -1.24
N ALA A 57 -2.30 9.13 -0.94
CA ALA A 57 -2.83 10.17 -1.82
C ALA A 57 -1.87 11.37 -1.80
N ALA A 58 -1.29 11.72 -2.96
CA ALA A 58 -0.12 12.61 -3.03
C ALA A 58 -0.28 13.77 -4.03
N ALA A 59 -1.50 14.28 -4.22
CA ALA A 59 -1.76 15.35 -5.19
C ALA A 59 -1.94 16.74 -4.52
N PRO A 60 -1.21 17.81 -4.96
CA PRO A 60 -0.01 17.81 -5.82
C PRO A 60 1.30 17.81 -5.00
N GLY A 61 2.15 16.78 -5.15
CA GLY A 61 3.53 16.80 -4.68
C GLY A 61 4.01 15.50 -4.04
N ASP A 62 5.32 15.35 -3.87
CA ASP A 62 5.86 14.17 -3.19
C ASP A 62 5.58 14.27 -1.67
N PRO A 63 5.04 13.20 -1.03
CA PRO A 63 4.86 13.21 0.41
C PRO A 63 6.19 13.34 1.14
N PRO A 64 6.24 14.01 2.30
CA PRO A 64 7.45 14.07 3.11
C PRO A 64 7.98 12.66 3.44
N PRO A 65 9.31 12.48 3.60
CA PRO A 65 9.89 11.18 3.93
C PRO A 65 9.24 10.49 5.14
N ALA A 66 8.86 11.25 6.16
CA ALA A 66 8.16 10.76 7.34
C ALA A 66 6.79 10.12 7.02
N VAL A 67 6.07 10.63 6.02
CA VAL A 67 4.79 10.07 5.56
C VAL A 67 5.01 8.76 4.80
N ILE A 68 6.06 8.69 3.98
CA ILE A 68 6.47 7.47 3.28
C ILE A 68 6.86 6.39 4.29
N GLU A 69 7.70 6.72 5.27
CA GLU A 69 8.11 5.80 6.33
C GLU A 69 6.91 5.31 7.16
N TRP A 70 5.98 6.21 7.49
CA TRP A 70 4.76 5.87 8.21
C TRP A 70 3.90 4.86 7.44
N ALA A 71 3.67 5.09 6.15
CA ALA A 71 2.90 4.21 5.28
C ALA A 71 3.64 2.89 4.99
N ALA A 72 4.96 2.91 4.88
CA ALA A 72 5.78 1.72 4.75
C ALA A 72 5.64 0.81 5.97
N GLY A 73 5.57 1.39 7.17
CA GLY A 73 5.29 0.65 8.40
C GLY A 73 3.94 -0.09 8.34
N LEU A 74 2.91 0.50 7.73
CA LEU A 74 1.63 -0.19 7.48
C LEU A 74 1.78 -1.31 6.44
N ALA A 75 2.51 -1.07 5.35
CA ALA A 75 2.77 -2.11 4.34
C ALA A 75 3.47 -3.32 4.96
N ALA A 76 4.45 -3.09 5.83
CA ALA A 76 5.12 -4.13 6.60
C ALA A 76 4.16 -4.86 7.57
N TYR A 77 3.34 -4.13 8.33
CA TYR A 77 2.38 -4.72 9.27
C TYR A 77 1.30 -5.56 8.58
N PHE A 78 0.78 -5.11 7.44
CA PHE A 78 -0.23 -5.83 6.65
C PHE A 78 0.40 -6.81 5.64
N SER A 79 1.60 -7.33 5.95
CA SER A 79 2.28 -8.36 5.19
C SER A 79 2.47 -9.65 5.98
N ARG A 80 2.99 -10.69 5.32
CA ARG A 80 3.45 -11.92 5.97
C ARG A 80 4.66 -11.70 6.89
N ALA A 81 5.40 -10.60 6.73
CA ALA A 81 6.59 -10.26 7.50
C ALA A 81 6.29 -9.40 8.75
N ARG A 82 5.03 -9.31 9.20
CA ARG A 82 4.62 -8.42 10.30
C ARG A 82 5.28 -8.67 11.67
N HIS A 83 5.88 -9.85 11.86
CA HIS A 83 6.57 -10.24 13.09
C HIS A 83 8.09 -10.08 12.99
N GLU A 84 8.61 -9.68 11.84
CA GLU A 84 10.03 -9.38 11.65
C GLU A 84 10.39 -8.05 12.32
N ALA A 85 11.63 -7.95 12.81
CA ALA A 85 12.14 -6.72 13.40
C ALA A 85 12.24 -5.58 12.37
N ARG A 86 12.59 -5.93 11.12
CA ARG A 86 12.73 -4.99 10.01
C ARG A 86 12.24 -5.63 8.71
N VAL A 87 11.50 -4.86 7.92
CA VAL A 87 10.93 -5.30 6.64
C VAL A 87 11.33 -4.29 5.57
N THR A 88 11.86 -4.79 4.45
CA THR A 88 12.11 -3.97 3.26
C THR A 88 10.81 -3.77 2.50
N VAL A 89 10.47 -2.51 2.24
CA VAL A 89 9.27 -2.08 1.53
C VAL A 89 9.70 -1.41 0.24
N SER A 90 9.16 -1.86 -0.89
CA SER A 90 9.29 -1.15 -2.17
C SER A 90 8.25 -0.05 -2.25
N TYR A 91 8.61 1.11 -2.78
CA TYR A 91 7.67 2.17 -3.12
C TYR A 91 7.99 2.82 -4.47
N THR A 92 6.97 3.32 -5.15
CA THR A 92 7.09 4.10 -6.39
C THR A 92 5.81 4.86 -6.65
N ARG A 93 5.79 5.75 -7.64
CA ARG A 93 4.53 6.36 -8.11
C ARG A 93 3.64 5.31 -8.76
N LYS A 94 2.34 5.39 -8.51
CA LYS A 94 1.34 4.45 -9.05
C LYS A 94 1.43 4.29 -10.56
N LYS A 95 1.76 5.35 -11.32
CA LYS A 95 1.95 5.28 -12.79
C LYS A 95 3.04 4.30 -13.25
N HIS A 96 3.98 3.96 -12.37
CA HIS A 96 5.04 2.97 -12.62
C HIS A 96 4.66 1.54 -12.19
N VAL A 97 3.48 1.35 -11.58
CA VAL A 97 2.94 0.04 -11.21
C VAL A 97 2.07 -0.48 -12.33
N ARG A 98 2.35 -1.70 -12.81
CA ARG A 98 1.58 -2.34 -13.89
C ARG A 98 1.09 -3.71 -13.47
N PRO A 99 -0.12 -4.12 -13.86
CA PRO A 99 -0.56 -5.49 -13.63
C PRO A 99 0.26 -6.44 -14.50
N VAL A 100 0.62 -7.62 -13.98
CA VAL A 100 1.22 -8.68 -14.79
C VAL A 100 0.14 -9.33 -15.63
N LYS A 101 0.28 -9.28 -16.97
CA LYS A 101 -0.71 -9.84 -17.90
C LYS A 101 -0.87 -11.34 -17.66
N GLY A 102 -2.11 -11.79 -17.48
CA GLY A 102 -2.45 -13.20 -17.24
C GLY A 102 -2.28 -13.67 -15.79
N ALA A 103 -1.75 -12.84 -14.89
CA ALA A 103 -1.63 -13.19 -13.48
C ALA A 103 -2.93 -12.90 -12.70
N PRO A 104 -3.14 -13.56 -11.54
CA PRO A 104 -4.25 -13.24 -10.64
C PRO A 104 -4.26 -11.75 -10.19
N PRO A 105 -5.41 -11.21 -9.76
CA PRO A 105 -5.51 -9.85 -9.24
C PRO A 105 -4.49 -9.59 -8.11
N GLY A 106 -3.89 -8.40 -8.12
CA GLY A 106 -2.90 -7.98 -7.12
C GLY A 106 -1.46 -8.32 -7.47
N ILE A 107 -1.20 -9.13 -8.50
CA ILE A 107 0.16 -9.35 -9.00
C ILE A 107 0.58 -8.20 -9.91
N VAL A 108 1.69 -7.55 -9.58
CA VAL A 108 2.16 -6.33 -10.25
C VAL A 108 3.65 -6.41 -10.58
N SER A 109 4.06 -5.69 -11.62
CA SER A 109 5.44 -5.33 -11.89
C SER A 109 5.67 -3.86 -11.60
N LEU A 110 6.87 -3.54 -11.12
CA LEU A 110 7.28 -2.21 -10.72
C LEU A 110 8.37 -1.69 -11.67
N ARG A 111 8.37 -0.38 -11.90
CA ARG A 111 9.47 0.36 -12.51
C ARG A 111 9.83 1.52 -11.59
N HIS A 112 11.09 1.97 -11.64
CA HIS A 112 11.57 3.11 -10.83
C HIS A 112 11.18 2.94 -9.35
N GLU A 113 11.37 1.73 -8.81
CA GLU A 113 11.14 1.49 -7.40
C GLU A 113 12.33 2.00 -6.59
N GLU A 114 12.02 2.53 -5.43
CA GLU A 114 12.95 2.75 -4.33
C GLU A 114 12.57 1.79 -3.20
N THR A 115 13.48 1.60 -2.25
CA THR A 115 13.24 0.75 -1.08
C THR A 115 13.53 1.50 0.21
N ILE A 116 12.75 1.17 1.24
CA ILE A 116 12.97 1.63 2.60
C ILE A 116 12.82 0.43 3.55
N THR A 117 13.70 0.33 4.54
CA THR A 117 13.61 -0.72 5.56
C THR A 117 13.04 -0.12 6.84
N VAL A 118 11.90 -0.64 7.30
CA VAL A 118 11.16 -0.12 8.46
C VAL A 118 10.78 -1.24 9.43
N ALA A 119 10.49 -0.88 10.69
CA ALA A 119 9.79 -1.80 11.59
C ALA A 119 8.28 -1.83 11.25
N PRO A 120 7.59 -2.98 11.35
CA PRO A 120 6.14 -3.04 11.22
C PRO A 120 5.45 -2.08 12.20
N ARG A 121 4.53 -1.26 11.69
CA ARG A 121 3.78 -0.29 12.49
C ARG A 121 2.44 -0.85 12.91
N ILE A 122 2.17 -0.90 14.22
CA ILE A 122 0.81 -1.18 14.71
C ILE A 122 -0.12 -0.12 14.13
N PRO A 123 -1.16 -0.52 13.36
CA PRO A 123 -2.04 0.43 12.72
C PRO A 123 -2.87 1.17 13.77
N PRO A 124 -3.09 2.48 13.63
CA PRO A 124 -4.10 3.17 14.42
C PRO A 124 -5.49 2.62 14.08
N GLN A 125 -6.53 3.03 14.81
CA GLN A 125 -7.88 2.67 14.42
C GLN A 125 -8.16 3.22 13.01
N PRO A 126 -8.64 2.38 12.07
CA PRO A 126 -9.03 2.86 10.75
C PRO A 126 -10.25 3.77 10.89
N GLU A 127 -10.34 4.77 10.02
CA GLU A 127 -11.54 5.59 9.93
C GLU A 127 -12.71 4.73 9.41
N GLN A 128 -13.91 4.97 9.93
CA GLN A 128 -15.13 4.25 9.54
C GLN A 128 -15.59 4.64 8.14
#